data_AF-A0AA43C5R6-F1
#
_entry.id   AF-A0AA43C5R6-F1
#
_cell.length_a   1.000
_cell.length_b   1.000
_cell.length_c   1.000
_cell.angle_alpha   90.00
_cell.angle_beta   90.00
_cell.angle_gamma   90.00
#
_symmetry.space_group_name_H-M   'P 1'
#
loop_
_entity.id
_entity.type
_entity.pdbx_description
1 polymer ?
#
loop_
_entity_poly.entity_id
_entity_poly.type
_entity_poly.pdbx_seq_one_letter_code
_entity_poly.pdbx_strand_id
1 'polypeptide(L)'
;MRDLLLVSTSTVHGTPYLEHCAAAARELFAGCRRIAFVPHALFDRDGYAARVARRFADWDLEVAAVHAAPDPVALVEGADGLFIGGGNTFRLLRDLHALGLVAPIRRRALAGMPYMGASAGSNVACPTLRTTNDMPIVAPPSFEALRLVPFQINPHYVDPEPG
;
A
#
# COMPACT_ATOMS: atom_id res chain seq x y z
N MET A 1 5.21 18.12 -5.49
CA MET A 1 4.48 17.23 -6.42
C MET A 1 4.10 15.97 -5.62
N ARG A 2 3.10 15.18 -6.02
CA ARG A 2 2.78 13.92 -5.31
C ARG A 2 3.55 12.79 -5.99
N ASP A 3 4.37 12.07 -5.24
CA ASP A 3 5.17 10.97 -5.77
C ASP A 3 4.50 9.65 -5.41
N LEU A 4 3.67 9.16 -6.34
CA LEU A 4 2.82 7.98 -6.14
C LEU A 4 3.14 6.91 -7.20
N LEU A 5 3.31 5.67 -6.76
CA LEU A 5 3.31 4.49 -7.63
C LEU A 5 2.16 3.56 -7.23
N LEU A 6 1.13 3.49 -8.06
CA LEU A 6 -0.07 2.68 -7.81
C LEU A 6 -0.11 1.53 -8.80
N VAL A 7 0.28 0.33 -8.36
CA VAL A 7 0.34 -0.86 -9.22
C VAL A 7 -0.90 -1.73 -9.06
N SER A 8 -1.37 -2.30 -10.17
CA SER A 8 -2.58 -3.13 -10.21
C SER A 8 -2.39 -4.44 -9.43
N THR A 9 -1.24 -5.09 -9.62
CA THR A 9 -0.86 -6.35 -8.96
C THR A 9 0.53 -6.26 -8.34
N SER A 10 0.82 -7.10 -7.36
CA SER A 10 2.16 -7.23 -6.80
C SER A 10 3.03 -8.27 -7.51
N THR A 11 2.43 -9.15 -8.32
CA THR A 11 3.12 -10.25 -9.00
C THR A 11 2.49 -10.49 -10.36
N VAL A 12 3.33 -10.66 -11.38
CA VAL A 12 2.92 -11.14 -12.72
C VAL A 12 3.28 -12.62 -12.82
N HIS A 13 2.46 -13.39 -13.53
CA HIS A 13 2.71 -14.82 -13.70
C HIS A 13 4.11 -15.07 -14.27
N GLY A 14 4.88 -15.97 -13.65
CA GLY A 14 6.25 -16.28 -14.06
C GLY A 14 7.33 -15.30 -13.57
N THR A 15 6.99 -14.25 -12.81
CA THR A 15 7.98 -13.29 -12.28
C THR A 15 8.06 -13.30 -10.75
N PRO A 16 9.21 -12.93 -10.15
CA PRO A 16 9.30 -12.64 -8.73
C PRO A 16 8.36 -11.51 -8.27
N TYR A 17 8.19 -11.41 -6.95
CA TYR A 17 7.38 -10.37 -6.30
C TYR A 17 7.92 -8.96 -6.62
N LEU A 18 7.03 -8.07 -7.07
CA LEU A 18 7.32 -6.69 -7.51
C LEU A 18 8.33 -6.55 -8.65
N GLU A 19 8.66 -7.63 -9.38
CA GLU A 19 9.66 -7.57 -10.44
C GLU A 19 9.26 -6.62 -11.56
N HIS A 20 8.03 -6.77 -12.07
CA HIS A 20 7.50 -5.95 -13.17
C HIS A 20 7.49 -4.44 -12.90
N CYS A 21 7.51 -4.01 -11.63
CA CYS A 21 7.51 -2.60 -11.24
C CYS A 21 8.80 -2.18 -10.52
N ALA A 22 9.85 -3.00 -10.53
CA ALA A 22 11.06 -2.78 -9.76
C ALA A 22 11.78 -1.48 -10.14
N ALA A 23 11.90 -1.18 -11.44
CA ALA A 23 12.54 0.05 -11.92
C ALA A 23 11.81 1.30 -11.40
N ALA A 24 10.47 1.34 -11.56
CA ALA A 24 9.66 2.45 -11.07
C ALA A 24 9.67 2.58 -9.54
N ALA A 25 9.70 1.46 -8.81
CA ALA A 25 9.79 1.47 -7.35
C ALA A 25 11.15 2.02 -6.87
N ARG A 26 12.25 1.65 -7.54
CA ARG A 26 13.60 2.17 -7.24
C ARG A 26 13.71 3.67 -7.53
N GLU A 27 13.11 4.13 -8.63
CA GLU A 27 13.05 5.55 -8.96
C GLU A 27 12.21 6.33 -7.93
N LEU A 28 11.04 5.81 -7.59
CA LEU A 28 10.15 6.42 -6.58
C LEU A 28 10.84 6.59 -5.23
N PHE A 29 11.55 5.56 -4.77
CA PHE A 29 12.22 5.56 -3.47
C PHE A 29 13.68 6.01 -3.54
N ALA A 30 14.09 6.66 -4.63
CA ALA A 30 15.44 7.20 -4.75
C ALA A 30 15.73 8.20 -3.60
N GLY A 31 16.83 7.98 -2.88
CA GLY A 31 17.20 8.80 -1.72
C GLY A 31 16.46 8.48 -0.42
N CYS A 32 15.49 7.56 -0.42
CA CYS A 32 14.91 7.02 0.80
C CYS A 32 15.87 6.00 1.43
N ARG A 33 15.78 5.83 2.75
CA ARG A 33 16.46 4.75 3.49
C ARG A 33 15.45 3.86 4.20
N ARG A 34 14.48 4.44 4.90
CA ARG A 34 13.49 3.70 5.69
C ARG A 34 12.10 3.85 5.10
N ILE A 35 11.51 2.71 4.71
CA ILE A 35 10.17 2.61 4.19
C ILE A 35 9.25 2.02 5.26
N ALA A 36 8.21 2.76 5.65
CA ALA A 36 7.12 2.21 6.44
C ALA A 36 6.32 1.23 5.58
N PHE A 37 5.99 0.06 6.11
CA PHE A 37 5.22 -0.96 5.40
C PHE A 37 3.92 -1.30 6.13
N VAL A 38 2.80 -1.26 5.42
CA VAL A 38 1.47 -1.61 5.92
C VAL A 38 1.05 -2.99 5.38
N PRO A 39 1.18 -4.08 6.17
CA PRO A 39 0.82 -5.44 5.75
C PRO A 39 -0.64 -5.83 6.01
N HIS A 40 -1.47 -4.91 6.51
CA HIS A 40 -2.81 -5.19 7.06
C HIS A 40 -3.82 -5.73 6.05
N ALA A 41 -3.50 -5.65 4.76
CA ALA A 41 -4.27 -6.31 3.72
C ALA A 41 -4.19 -7.84 3.83
N LEU A 42 -3.25 -8.45 4.56
CA LEU A 42 -3.16 -9.91 4.82
C LEU A 42 -3.26 -10.24 6.32
N PHE A 43 -3.56 -11.50 6.62
CA PHE A 43 -3.61 -12.01 7.99
C PHE A 43 -2.20 -12.28 8.55
N ASP A 44 -1.36 -13.01 7.81
CA ASP A 44 0.05 -13.24 8.18
C ASP A 44 0.90 -12.01 7.88
N ARG A 45 0.93 -11.09 8.86
CA ARG A 45 1.61 -9.79 8.73
C ARG A 45 3.12 -9.92 8.87
N ASP A 46 3.61 -10.81 9.72
CA ASP A 46 5.04 -11.06 9.93
C ASP A 46 5.68 -11.70 8.69
N GLY A 47 5.04 -12.75 8.15
CA GLY A 47 5.49 -13.37 6.90
C GLY A 47 5.45 -12.40 5.73
N TYR A 48 4.42 -11.54 5.65
CA TYR A 48 4.35 -10.52 4.61
C TYR A 48 5.44 -9.47 4.76
N ALA A 49 5.67 -8.95 5.97
CA ALA A 49 6.74 -7.99 6.24
C ALA A 49 8.13 -8.57 5.91
N ALA A 50 8.39 -9.82 6.28
CA ALA A 50 9.63 -10.50 5.94
C ALA A 50 9.84 -10.64 4.42
N ARG A 51 8.78 -10.95 3.67
CA ARG A 51 8.84 -11.02 2.19
C ARG A 51 9.17 -9.66 1.58
N VAL A 52 8.54 -8.59 2.06
CA VAL A 52 8.77 -7.22 1.57
C VAL A 52 10.17 -6.74 1.94
N ALA A 53 10.61 -6.98 3.18
CA ALA A 53 11.95 -6.64 3.63
C ALA A 53 13.04 -7.29 2.76
N ARG A 54 12.90 -8.59 2.45
CA ARG A 54 13.83 -9.29 1.55
C ARG A 54 13.88 -8.65 0.16
N ARG A 55 12.73 -8.26 -0.40
CA ARG A 55 12.68 -7.63 -1.72
C ARG A 55 13.27 -6.22 -1.73
N PHE A 56 13.00 -5.43 -0.71
CA PHE A 56 13.47 -4.05 -0.60
C PHE A 56 14.95 -3.97 -0.23
N ALA A 57 15.51 -5.03 0.38
CA ALA A 57 16.95 -5.15 0.61
C ALA A 57 17.75 -5.18 -0.70
N ASP A 58 17.19 -5.70 -1.80
CA ASP A 58 17.81 -5.63 -3.15
C ASP A 58 17.98 -4.19 -3.65
N TRP A 59 17.30 -3.23 -3.02
CA TRP A 59 17.29 -1.81 -3.35
C TRP A 59 17.92 -0.94 -2.25
N ASP A 60 18.63 -1.56 -1.29
CA ASP A 60 19.25 -0.88 -0.15
C ASP A 60 18.25 -0.12 0.75
N LEU A 61 16.99 -0.58 0.79
CA LEU A 61 15.93 0.02 1.61
C LEU A 61 15.64 -0.81 2.86
N GLU A 62 15.58 -0.15 4.01
CA GLU A 62 15.12 -0.70 5.28
C GLU A 62 13.59 -0.69 5.34
N VAL A 63 12.99 -1.83 5.67
CA VAL A 63 11.53 -1.93 5.83
C VAL A 63 11.17 -1.98 7.30
N ALA A 64 10.34 -1.03 7.74
CA ALA A 64 9.78 -0.99 9.08
C ALA A 64 8.27 -1.28 9.01
N ALA A 65 7.85 -2.43 9.54
CA ALA A 65 6.47 -2.87 9.45
C ALA A 65 5.58 -2.25 10.55
N VAL A 66 4.48 -1.65 10.14
CA VAL A 66 3.57 -0.89 10.99
C VAL A 66 2.93 -1.74 12.10
N HIS A 67 2.68 -3.03 11.88
CA HIS A 67 2.06 -3.90 12.89
C HIS A 67 3.00 -4.30 14.03
N ALA A 68 4.32 -4.15 13.84
CA ALA A 68 5.34 -4.46 14.84
C ALA A 68 5.84 -3.20 15.58
N ALA A 69 5.41 -2.02 15.15
CA ALA A 69 5.81 -0.75 15.75
C ALA A 69 5.01 -0.46 17.03
N PRO A 70 5.67 0.00 18.12
CA PRO A 70 4.96 0.41 19.34
C PRO A 70 4.06 1.62 19.11
N ASP A 71 4.47 2.52 18.21
CA ASP A 71 3.68 3.65 17.75
C ASP A 71 3.64 3.65 16.21
N PRO A 72 2.57 3.08 15.62
CA PRO A 72 2.35 3.03 14.18
C PRO A 72 2.29 4.42 13.53
N VAL A 73 1.74 5.41 14.23
CA VAL A 73 1.60 6.78 13.71
C VAL A 73 2.96 7.44 13.65
N ALA A 74 3.74 7.38 14.75
CA ALA A 74 5.09 7.93 14.77
C ALA A 74 6.00 7.29 13.71
N LEU A 75 5.84 5.98 13.45
CA LEU A 75 6.57 5.32 12.37
C LEU A 75 6.25 5.93 10.99
N VAL A 76 4.97 6.14 10.67
CA VAL A 76 4.57 6.75 9.39
C VAL A 76 5.05 8.21 9.29
N GLU A 77 5.03 8.96 10.39
CA GLU A 77 5.56 10.33 10.44
C GLU A 77 7.09 10.38 10.31
N GLY A 78 7.79 9.33 10.71
CA GLY A 78 9.26 9.28 10.69
C GLY A 78 9.87 8.63 9.45
N ALA A 79 9.08 7.92 8.63
CA ALA A 79 9.59 7.18 7.48
C ALA A 79 9.83 8.07 6.25
N ASP A 80 10.82 7.72 5.45
CA ASP A 80 11.17 8.43 4.22
C ASP A 80 10.14 8.18 3.12
N GLY A 81 9.56 6.97 3.09
CA GLY A 81 8.51 6.57 2.17
C GLY A 81 7.55 5.56 2.80
N LEU A 82 6.45 5.27 2.10
CA LEU A 82 5.43 4.33 2.55
C LEU A 82 5.09 3.33 1.45
N PHE A 83 4.98 2.06 1.81
CA PHE A 83 4.42 1.01 0.96
C PHE A 83 3.21 0.36 1.62
N ILE A 84 2.09 0.28 0.90
CA ILE A 84 0.90 -0.47 1.31
C ILE A 84 0.72 -1.69 0.40
N GLY A 85 0.78 -2.86 1.02
CA GLY A 85 0.69 -4.14 0.33
C GLY A 85 -0.73 -4.52 -0.14
N GLY A 86 -0.80 -5.56 -0.97
CA GLY A 86 -2.04 -6.15 -1.48
C GLY A 86 -2.64 -7.21 -0.56
N GLY A 87 -3.89 -7.58 -0.81
CA GLY A 87 -4.67 -8.51 -0.01
C GLY A 87 -6.14 -8.08 -0.02
N ASN A 88 -6.83 -8.18 1.11
CA ASN A 88 -8.23 -7.73 1.23
C ASN A 88 -8.32 -6.25 1.66
N THR A 89 -8.96 -5.45 0.82
CA THR A 89 -9.10 -3.99 0.96
C THR A 89 -10.00 -3.59 2.13
N PHE A 90 -11.06 -4.36 2.43
CA PHE A 90 -11.95 -4.09 3.56
C PHE A 90 -11.22 -4.23 4.90
N ARG A 91 -10.46 -5.32 5.07
CA ARG A 91 -9.60 -5.53 6.23
C ARG A 91 -8.54 -4.44 6.36
N LEU A 92 -7.86 -4.13 5.25
CA LEU A 92 -6.86 -3.06 5.22
C LEU A 92 -7.45 -1.74 5.69
N LEU A 93 -8.56 -1.28 5.11
CA LEU A 93 -9.12 0.02 5.44
C LEU A 93 -9.65 0.08 6.88
N ARG A 94 -10.30 -1.00 7.35
CA ARG A 94 -10.70 -1.10 8.76
C ARG A 94 -9.51 -0.89 9.69
N ASP A 95 -8.40 -1.57 9.43
CA ASP A 95 -7.20 -1.48 10.27
C ASP A 95 -6.53 -0.10 10.18
N LEU A 96 -6.51 0.53 9.00
CA LEU A 96 -6.01 1.90 8.85
C LEU A 96 -6.82 2.90 9.70
N HIS A 97 -8.15 2.75 9.76
CA HIS A 97 -8.99 3.58 10.63
C HIS A 97 -8.76 3.26 12.12
N ALA A 98 -8.74 1.98 12.49
CA ALA A 98 -8.55 1.55 13.88
C ALA A 98 -7.19 1.99 14.46
N LEU A 99 -6.15 2.04 13.62
CA LEU A 99 -4.81 2.50 13.99
C LEU A 99 -4.64 4.02 13.85
N GLY A 100 -5.67 4.75 13.41
CA GLY A 100 -5.59 6.21 13.21
C GLY A 100 -4.63 6.63 12.09
N LEU A 101 -4.33 5.75 11.14
CA LEU A 101 -3.29 5.97 10.12
C LEU A 101 -3.77 6.73 8.88
N VAL A 102 -5.08 6.82 8.65
CA VAL A 102 -5.65 7.48 7.46
C VAL A 102 -5.17 8.93 7.32
N ALA A 103 -5.26 9.72 8.40
CA ALA A 103 -4.86 11.13 8.37
C ALA A 103 -3.33 11.34 8.32
N PRO A 104 -2.50 10.65 9.13
CA PRO A 104 -1.04 10.64 9.01
C PRO A 104 -0.53 10.34 7.59
N ILE A 105 -0.96 9.21 7.02
CA ILE A 105 -0.54 8.78 5.68
C ILE A 105 -0.92 9.84 4.65
N ARG A 106 -2.18 10.30 4.67
CA ARG A 106 -2.66 11.32 3.74
C ARG A 106 -1.84 12.60 3.83
N ARG A 107 -1.60 13.10 5.04
CA ARG A 107 -0.83 14.34 5.25
C ARG A 107 0.59 14.20 4.72
N ARG A 108 1.29 13.11 5.07
CA ARG A 108 2.67 12.85 4.65
C ARG A 108 2.79 12.71 3.13
N ALA A 109 1.94 11.92 2.51
CA ALA A 109 1.95 11.74 1.06
C ALA A 109 1.64 13.06 0.32
N LEU A 110 0.70 13.87 0.82
CA LEU A 110 0.44 15.20 0.25
C LEU A 110 1.58 16.20 0.47
N ALA A 111 2.40 16.00 1.49
CA ALA A 111 3.62 16.77 1.75
C ALA A 111 4.84 16.29 0.93
N GLY A 112 4.69 15.27 0.09
CA GLY A 112 5.75 14.79 -0.81
C GLY A 112 6.46 13.51 -0.36
N MET A 113 5.99 12.83 0.70
CA MET A 113 6.49 11.49 1.02
C MET A 113 6.13 10.50 -0.11
N PRO A 114 7.10 9.77 -0.70
CA PRO A 114 6.83 8.76 -1.70
C PRO A 114 5.87 7.68 -1.17
N TYR A 115 4.85 7.37 -1.96
CA TYR A 115 3.84 6.36 -1.65
C TYR A 115 3.80 5.31 -2.75
N MET A 116 3.95 4.05 -2.36
CA MET A 116 3.67 2.91 -3.21
C MET A 116 2.44 2.17 -2.70
N GLY A 117 1.52 1.82 -3.60
CA GLY A 117 0.37 0.96 -3.32
C GLY A 117 0.33 -0.19 -4.33
N ALA A 118 0.02 -1.40 -3.87
CA ALA A 118 -0.22 -2.55 -4.73
C ALA A 118 -1.59 -3.15 -4.47
N SER A 119 -2.39 -3.40 -5.52
CA SER A 119 -3.73 -4.00 -5.39
C SER A 119 -4.60 -3.21 -4.38
N ALA A 120 -4.94 -3.79 -3.24
CA ALA A 120 -5.62 -3.11 -2.13
C ALA A 120 -4.95 -1.79 -1.71
N GLY A 121 -3.61 -1.71 -1.73
CA GLY A 121 -2.85 -0.49 -1.49
C GLY A 121 -3.12 0.62 -2.51
N SER A 122 -3.42 0.25 -3.77
CA SER A 122 -3.84 1.17 -4.81
C SER A 122 -5.30 1.61 -4.62
N ASN A 123 -6.18 0.71 -4.19
CA ASN A 123 -7.56 1.07 -3.85
C ASN A 123 -7.61 2.11 -2.73
N VAL A 124 -6.88 1.92 -1.62
CA VAL A 124 -6.94 2.87 -0.49
C VAL A 124 -6.31 4.22 -0.80
N ALA A 125 -5.46 4.34 -1.83
CA ALA A 125 -4.96 5.63 -2.30
C ALA A 125 -6.06 6.51 -2.94
N CYS A 126 -7.18 5.91 -3.36
CA CYS A 126 -8.31 6.60 -3.98
C CYS A 126 -9.22 7.30 -2.95
N PRO A 127 -10.24 8.07 -3.37
CA PRO A 127 -11.21 8.65 -2.45
C PRO A 127 -11.95 7.61 -1.60
N THR A 128 -12.35 6.47 -2.20
CA THR A 128 -13.11 5.44 -1.49
C THR A 128 -12.75 4.01 -1.93
N LEU A 129 -13.10 3.00 -1.14
CA LEU A 129 -12.89 1.59 -1.51
C LEU A 129 -13.88 1.05 -2.56
N ARG A 130 -14.86 1.83 -3.02
CA ARG A 130 -16.05 1.39 -3.81
C ARG A 130 -15.76 0.73 -5.17
N THR A 131 -14.51 0.63 -5.57
CA THR A 131 -14.06 -0.04 -6.81
C THR A 131 -13.10 -1.20 -6.54
N THR A 132 -13.05 -1.71 -5.31
CA THR A 132 -12.38 -2.98 -5.00
C THR A 132 -13.22 -4.16 -5.50
N ASN A 133 -12.55 -5.21 -5.95
CA ASN A 133 -13.19 -6.50 -6.30
C ASN A 133 -13.28 -7.44 -5.08
N ASP A 134 -12.78 -7.00 -3.93
CA ASP A 134 -12.68 -7.84 -2.74
C ASP A 134 -14.04 -8.12 -2.10
N MET A 135 -14.19 -9.31 -1.54
CA MET A 135 -15.34 -9.65 -0.69
C MET A 135 -15.31 -8.85 0.63
N PRO A 136 -16.46 -8.30 1.08
CA PRO A 136 -16.55 -7.50 2.31
C PRO A 136 -16.53 -8.38 3.58
N ILE A 137 -15.39 -8.99 3.87
CA ILE A 137 -15.23 -9.93 5.00
C ILE A 137 -15.29 -9.26 6.38
N VAL A 138 -15.12 -7.94 6.42
CA VAL A 138 -15.23 -7.11 7.63
C VAL A 138 -15.79 -5.73 7.25
N ALA A 139 -16.49 -5.06 8.16
CA ALA A 139 -17.01 -3.72 7.94
C ALA A 139 -16.01 -2.66 8.45
N PRO A 140 -15.43 -1.81 7.57
CA PRO A 140 -14.73 -0.60 8.01
C PRO A 140 -15.75 0.44 8.52
N PRO A 141 -15.34 1.39 9.38
CA PRO A 141 -16.25 2.43 9.90
C PRO A 141 -16.73 3.41 8.83
N SER A 142 -16.01 3.51 7.70
CA SER A 142 -16.37 4.29 6.52
C SER A 142 -15.68 3.71 5.29
N PHE A 143 -16.23 3.98 4.11
CA PHE A 143 -15.59 3.66 2.83
C PHE A 143 -14.62 4.75 2.35
N GLU A 144 -14.58 5.90 3.03
CA GLU A 144 -13.59 6.94 2.78
C GLU A 144 -12.18 6.44 3.11
N ALA A 145 -11.28 6.61 2.14
CA ALA A 145 -9.89 6.16 2.21
C ALA A 145 -8.92 7.35 2.21
N LEU A 146 -7.73 7.21 1.62
CA LEU A 146 -6.65 8.20 1.76
C LEU A 146 -6.84 9.43 0.86
N ARG A 147 -7.58 9.31 -0.25
CA ARG A 147 -7.83 10.41 -1.21
C ARG A 147 -6.53 11.09 -1.65
N LEU A 148 -5.53 10.30 -2.03
CA LEU A 148 -4.25 10.76 -2.59
C LEU A 148 -4.40 11.14 -4.06
N VAL A 149 -5.29 10.45 -4.77
CA VAL A 149 -5.72 10.74 -6.15
C VAL A 149 -7.20 11.16 -6.18
N PRO A 150 -7.64 11.96 -7.19
CA PRO A 150 -9.01 12.47 -7.28
C PRO A 150 -9.97 11.51 -8.00
N PHE A 151 -9.52 10.32 -8.39
CA PHE A 151 -10.27 9.32 -9.15
C PHE A 151 -10.29 7.96 -8.46
N GLN A 152 -11.14 7.05 -8.92
CA GLN A 152 -11.20 5.68 -8.44
C GLN A 152 -10.36 4.75 -9.34
N ILE A 153 -9.77 3.72 -8.74
CA ILE A 153 -9.04 2.66 -9.45
C ILE A 153 -9.78 1.34 -9.21
N ASN A 154 -10.01 0.58 -10.28
CA ASN A 154 -10.39 -0.83 -10.20
C ASN A 154 -9.15 -1.68 -10.59
N PRO A 155 -8.35 -2.15 -9.61
CA PRO A 155 -7.20 -2.98 -9.90
C PRO A 155 -7.65 -4.36 -10.37
N HIS A 156 -6.76 -5.09 -11.03
CA HIS A 156 -7.05 -6.41 -11.65
C HIS A 156 -8.22 -6.39 -12.64
N TYR A 157 -8.44 -5.26 -13.30
CA TYR A 157 -9.44 -5.18 -14.35
C TYR A 157 -9.12 -6.16 -15.47
N VAL A 158 -10.11 -6.96 -15.85
CA VAL A 158 -10.10 -7.85 -17.01
C VAL A 158 -11.38 -7.54 -17.77
N ASP A 159 -11.29 -7.39 -19.08
CA ASP A 159 -12.48 -7.19 -19.89
C ASP A 159 -13.43 -8.39 -19.74
N PRO A 160 -14.75 -8.15 -19.67
CA PRO A 160 -15.71 -9.24 -19.67
C PRO A 160 -15.56 -10.04 -20.97
N GLU A 161 -15.66 -11.37 -20.88
CA GLU A 161 -15.79 -12.23 -22.05
C GLU A 161 -16.95 -11.72 -22.93
N PRO A 162 -16.75 -11.52 -24.24
CA PRO A 162 -17.83 -11.16 -25.14
C PRO A 162 -18.93 -12.22 -25.07
N GLY A 163 -20.16 -11.78 -24.79
CA GLY A 163 -21.35 -12.64 -24.77
C GLY A 163 -21.81 -13.06 -26.17
#